data_AF-H9GR00-F1
#
_entry.id   AF-H9GR00-F1
#
_cell.length_a   1.000
_cell.length_b   1.000
_cell.length_c   1.000
_cell.angle_alpha   90.00
_cell.angle_beta   90.00
_cell.angle_gamma   90.00
#
_symmetry.space_group_name_H-M   'P 1'
#
loop_
_entity.id
_entity.type
_entity.pdbx_description
1 polymer ?
#
loop_
_entity_poly.entity_id
_entity_poly.type
_entity_poly.pdbx_seq_one_letter_code
_entity_poly.pdbx_strand_id
1 'polypeptide(L)'
;MFILFLFYLLYREFGRWKVNNLAVERKNFLGSPLPLAPEFFRNIRLIGRRPTLQQITENLIKKYGTHFLLSATLGGEESLTIFVDKRKLSRRSETSDPSLNSTMVTLETLHQLAASYFIDRDSTLRRLHHIQIASTAIKVTETRTGPLGCSNYDNLDSVSSVLVQSPENKIQLQGLQLILPEYLQERFVQAALSYIACNSEGEFICKDNDCWCQCGSKFPECNCPYMDIQAMEESLLRISETWNTYNNEFEDSDEFKFFMKRMPMNYFLNTSAIMHLWTMDSNFQHRYEQLETSMKQLFLKAQRIVHKLFSLSKRCHKQPLVSLPRQR
;
A
#
# COMPACT_ATOMS: atom_id res chain seq x y z
N MET A 1 17.39 16.55 -21.61
CA MET A 1 18.12 15.35 -22.07
C MET A 1 17.65 14.13 -21.29
N PHE A 2 16.56 13.49 -21.69
CA PHE A 2 16.03 12.30 -21.01
C PHE A 2 16.87 11.07 -21.36
N ILE A 3 17.57 10.48 -20.38
CA ILE A 3 18.23 9.19 -20.54
C ILE A 3 17.12 8.12 -20.45
N LEU A 4 16.70 7.56 -21.59
CA LEU A 4 15.83 6.40 -21.62
C LEU A 4 16.64 5.19 -21.15
N PHE A 5 16.45 4.76 -19.90
CA PHE A 5 16.90 3.47 -19.42
C PHE A 5 15.88 2.40 -19.83
N LEU A 6 16.33 1.36 -20.53
CA LEU A 6 15.54 0.16 -20.76
C LEU A 6 15.70 -0.78 -19.56
N PHE A 7 14.58 -1.26 -19.04
CA PHE A 7 14.52 -2.04 -17.81
C PHE A 7 13.99 -3.44 -18.11
N TYR A 8 14.79 -4.47 -17.78
CA TYR A 8 14.34 -5.86 -17.78
C TYR A 8 14.26 -6.34 -16.33
N LEU A 9 13.05 -6.71 -15.92
CA LEU A 9 12.79 -7.39 -14.66
C LEU A 9 12.21 -8.76 -14.97
N LEU A 10 12.96 -9.80 -14.62
CA LEU A 10 12.52 -11.18 -14.70
C LEU A 10 12.37 -11.72 -13.30
N TYR A 11 11.24 -12.37 -13.04
CA TYR A 11 10.84 -12.84 -11.72
C TYR A 11 10.37 -14.29 -11.80
N ARG A 12 10.82 -15.13 -10.85
CA ARG A 12 10.36 -16.52 -10.68
C ARG A 12 10.12 -16.82 -9.21
N GLU A 13 8.89 -17.24 -8.87
CA GLU A 13 8.58 -17.83 -7.57
C GLU A 13 9.12 -19.27 -7.52
N PHE A 14 9.86 -19.62 -6.47
CA PHE A 14 10.19 -21.01 -6.17
C PHE A 14 9.18 -21.65 -5.21
N GLY A 15 9.22 -22.99 -5.14
CA GLY A 15 8.32 -23.84 -4.37
C GLY A 15 7.95 -23.29 -2.99
N ARG A 16 6.65 -23.32 -2.69
CA ARG A 16 6.05 -22.84 -1.45
C ARG A 16 6.30 -23.85 -0.34
N TRP A 17 7.14 -23.53 0.63
CA TRP A 17 7.38 -24.38 1.79
C TRP A 17 6.34 -24.09 2.85
N LYS A 18 5.48 -25.06 3.16
CA LYS A 18 4.60 -24.98 4.32
C LYS A 18 5.39 -25.39 5.56
N VAL A 19 5.75 -24.42 6.37
CA VAL A 19 6.40 -24.62 7.66
C VAL A 19 5.31 -24.61 8.73
N ASN A 20 5.16 -25.73 9.44
CA ASN A 20 4.25 -25.83 10.58
C ASN A 20 5.04 -25.75 11.89
N ASN A 21 4.45 -25.11 12.89
CA ASN A 21 4.98 -25.11 14.24
C ASN A 21 4.69 -26.45 14.94
N LEU A 22 5.65 -27.37 14.85
CA LEU A 22 5.57 -28.72 15.45
C LEU A 22 5.32 -28.70 16.96
N ALA A 23 5.72 -27.64 17.67
CA ALA A 23 5.47 -27.49 19.10
C ALA A 23 3.97 -27.28 19.39
N VAL A 24 3.27 -26.57 18.51
CA VAL A 24 1.83 -26.31 18.63
C VAL A 24 1.00 -27.50 18.17
N GLU A 25 1.42 -28.19 17.12
CA GLU A 25 0.78 -29.45 16.71
C GLU A 25 0.86 -30.49 17.84
N ARG A 26 2.03 -30.66 18.49
CA ARG A 26 2.17 -31.58 19.63
C ARG A 26 1.27 -31.24 20.82
N LYS A 27 1.00 -29.96 21.12
CA LYS A 27 0.04 -29.58 22.17
C LYS A 27 -1.36 -30.10 21.86
N ASN A 28 -1.81 -29.99 20.60
CA ASN A 28 -3.13 -30.46 20.17
C ASN A 28 -3.23 -31.99 20.14
N PHE A 29 -2.13 -32.70 19.83
CA PHE A 29 -2.12 -34.17 19.75
C PHE A 29 -1.85 -34.88 21.09
N LEU A 30 -1.04 -34.29 21.98
CA LEU A 30 -0.53 -34.97 23.20
C LEU A 30 -0.90 -34.27 24.51
N GLY A 31 -1.56 -33.10 24.46
CA GLY A 31 -1.88 -32.30 25.66
C GLY A 31 -0.65 -31.77 26.42
N SER A 32 0.56 -31.97 25.88
CA SER A 32 1.81 -31.54 26.50
C SER A 32 1.95 -30.01 26.46
N PRO A 33 2.50 -29.37 27.51
CA PRO A 33 2.75 -27.93 27.51
C PRO A 33 3.71 -27.57 26.36
N LEU A 34 3.44 -26.43 25.71
CA LEU A 34 4.33 -25.89 24.69
C LEU A 34 5.75 -25.71 25.29
N PRO A 35 6.81 -26.20 24.63
CA PRO A 35 8.19 -25.90 25.02
C PRO A 35 8.48 -24.42 24.72
N LEU A 36 8.09 -23.54 25.64
CA LEU A 36 8.39 -22.11 25.53
C LEU A 36 9.83 -21.85 25.97
N ALA A 37 10.44 -20.80 25.41
CA ALA A 37 11.79 -20.41 25.77
C ALA A 37 11.90 -20.13 27.28
N PRO A 38 12.99 -20.56 27.96
CA PRO A 38 13.14 -20.38 29.40
C PRO A 38 13.15 -18.89 29.80
N GLU A 39 13.67 -18.02 28.93
CA GLU A 39 13.64 -16.58 29.14
C GLU A 39 12.22 -15.99 29.12
N PHE A 40 11.36 -16.52 28.26
CA PHE A 40 9.96 -16.08 28.17
C PHE A 40 9.22 -16.41 29.48
N PHE A 41 9.40 -17.62 30.00
CA PHE A 41 8.87 -18.01 31.31
C PHE A 41 9.41 -17.14 32.44
N ARG A 42 10.71 -16.84 32.43
CA ARG A 42 11.33 -15.96 33.43
C ARG A 42 10.70 -14.58 33.41
N ASN A 43 10.49 -13.98 32.23
CA ASN A 43 9.90 -12.65 32.11
C ASN A 43 8.44 -12.62 32.57
N ILE A 44 7.63 -13.64 32.24
CA ILE A 44 6.26 -13.75 32.78
C ILE A 44 6.27 -13.79 34.31
N ARG A 45 7.21 -14.53 34.92
CA ARG A 45 7.32 -14.61 36.39
C ARG A 45 7.73 -13.29 37.02
N LEU A 46 8.65 -12.54 36.38
CA LEU A 46 9.15 -11.26 36.89
C LEU A 46 8.08 -10.16 36.88
N ILE A 47 7.16 -10.19 35.93
CA ILE A 47 6.05 -9.23 35.81
C ILE A 47 5.03 -9.38 36.96
N GLY A 48 5.00 -10.55 37.61
CA GLY A 48 4.14 -10.81 38.77
C GLY A 48 2.67 -11.11 38.42
N ARG A 49 1.82 -11.14 39.45
CA ARG A 49 0.40 -11.55 39.32
C ARG A 49 -0.56 -10.43 38.92
N ARG A 50 -0.21 -9.17 39.19
CA ARG A 50 -1.06 -7.99 38.91
C ARG A 50 -0.27 -6.88 38.23
N PRO A 51 0.22 -7.11 37.00
CA PRO A 51 0.97 -6.07 36.30
C PRO A 51 0.07 -4.95 35.80
N THR A 52 0.68 -3.77 35.64
CA THR A 52 0.06 -2.64 34.95
C THR A 52 0.09 -2.87 33.43
N LEU A 53 -0.79 -2.18 32.70
CA LEU A 53 -0.83 -2.29 31.23
C LEU A 53 0.52 -1.91 30.60
N GLN A 54 1.18 -0.87 31.12
CA GLN A 54 2.50 -0.44 30.68
C GLN A 54 3.57 -1.54 30.87
N GLN A 55 3.58 -2.21 32.02
CA GLN A 55 4.53 -3.30 32.28
C GLN A 55 4.34 -4.47 31.31
N ILE A 56 3.10 -4.79 30.95
CA ILE A 56 2.80 -5.80 29.93
C ILE A 56 3.31 -5.36 28.56
N THR A 57 3.03 -4.11 28.19
CA THR A 57 3.46 -3.56 26.90
C THR A 57 4.97 -3.57 26.74
N GLU A 58 5.71 -3.11 27.75
CA GLU A 58 7.16 -3.00 27.70
C GLU A 58 7.88 -4.35 27.77
N ASN A 59 7.45 -5.23 28.67
CA ASN A 59 8.17 -6.48 28.95
C ASN A 59 7.70 -7.67 28.10
N LEU A 60 6.47 -7.64 27.60
CA LEU A 60 5.91 -8.72 26.78
C LEU A 60 5.70 -8.28 25.34
N ILE A 61 4.89 -7.24 25.10
CA ILE A 61 4.42 -6.92 23.75
C ILE A 61 5.56 -6.38 22.86
N LYS A 62 6.35 -5.42 23.35
CA LYS A 62 7.48 -4.88 22.58
C LYS A 62 8.58 -5.91 22.33
N LYS A 63 8.76 -6.87 23.25
CA LYS A 63 9.84 -7.87 23.19
C LYS A 63 9.46 -9.12 22.39
N TYR A 64 8.23 -9.59 22.51
CA TYR A 64 7.77 -10.87 21.95
C TYR A 64 6.63 -10.72 20.93
N GLY A 65 6.10 -9.51 20.75
CA GLY A 65 4.96 -9.24 19.88
C GLY A 65 3.61 -9.61 20.53
N THR A 66 2.56 -9.53 19.72
CA THR A 66 1.17 -9.82 20.12
C THR A 66 0.72 -11.22 19.71
N HIS A 67 1.42 -11.82 18.74
CA HIS A 67 1.09 -13.10 18.14
C HIS A 67 2.33 -13.98 18.01
N PHE A 68 2.12 -15.29 17.99
CA PHE A 68 3.14 -16.26 17.61
C PHE A 68 2.73 -16.98 16.31
N LEU A 69 3.72 -17.54 15.64
CA LEU A 69 3.55 -18.20 14.35
C LEU A 69 3.01 -19.63 14.54
N LEU A 70 1.88 -19.95 13.90
CA LEU A 70 1.35 -21.32 13.81
C LEU A 70 1.87 -22.05 12.58
N SER A 71 1.70 -21.43 11.42
CA SER A 71 2.22 -21.94 10.17
C SER A 71 2.58 -20.77 9.26
N ALA A 72 3.56 -20.95 8.40
CA ALA A 72 3.87 -20.01 7.34
C ALA A 72 4.04 -20.79 6.04
N THR A 73 3.53 -20.22 4.96
CA THR A 73 4.00 -20.58 3.63
C THR A 73 5.13 -19.61 3.29
N LEU A 74 6.37 -20.10 3.36
CA LEU A 74 7.55 -19.32 3.03
C LEU A 74 7.86 -19.50 1.55
N GLY A 75 7.73 -18.42 0.79
CA GLY A 75 8.19 -18.33 -0.59
C GLY A 75 9.67 -17.96 -0.65
N GLY A 76 10.30 -18.29 -1.77
CA GLY A 76 11.56 -17.69 -2.17
C GLY A 76 11.40 -17.01 -3.52
N GLU A 77 11.91 -15.79 -3.65
CA GLU A 77 11.97 -15.03 -4.89
C GLU A 77 13.38 -15.15 -5.48
N GLU A 78 13.46 -15.41 -6.78
CA GLU A 78 14.66 -15.12 -7.56
C GLU A 78 14.30 -14.15 -8.67
N SER A 79 14.94 -12.98 -8.64
CA SER A 79 14.77 -11.94 -9.63
C SER A 79 16.11 -11.49 -10.22
N LEU A 80 16.10 -11.31 -11.53
CA LEU A 80 17.22 -10.75 -12.29
C LEU A 80 16.78 -9.41 -12.85
N THR A 81 17.52 -8.36 -12.47
CA THR A 81 17.32 -7.01 -13.00
C THR A 81 18.52 -6.60 -13.84
N ILE A 82 18.27 -6.21 -15.09
CA ILE A 82 19.30 -5.70 -16.00
C ILE A 82 18.96 -4.26 -16.36
N PHE A 83 19.82 -3.34 -15.96
CA PHE A 83 19.77 -1.94 -16.36
C PHE A 83 20.60 -1.75 -17.61
N VAL A 84 20.01 -1.18 -18.66
CA VAL A 84 20.70 -0.96 -19.94
C VAL A 84 20.75 0.53 -20.29
N ASP A 85 21.96 1.06 -20.47
CA ASP A 85 22.19 2.39 -21.04
C ASP A 85 22.26 2.30 -22.56
N LYS A 86 21.14 2.62 -23.22
CA LYS A 86 20.99 2.53 -24.68
C LYS A 86 22.04 3.37 -25.44
N ARG A 87 22.52 4.48 -24.85
CA ARG A 87 23.47 5.39 -25.52
C ARG A 87 24.88 4.82 -25.57
N LYS A 88 25.29 4.10 -24.52
CA LYS A 88 26.59 3.42 -24.46
C LYS A 88 26.62 2.16 -25.31
N LEU A 89 25.46 1.52 -25.51
CA LEU A 89 25.32 0.40 -26.44
C LEU A 89 25.45 0.85 -27.90
N SER A 90 24.84 1.99 -28.28
CA SER A 90 24.88 2.49 -29.66
C SER A 90 26.20 3.15 -30.04
N ARG A 91 26.98 3.72 -29.10
CA ARG A 91 28.23 4.43 -29.44
C ARG A 91 29.34 3.51 -29.93
N ARG A 92 29.26 2.20 -29.65
CA ARG A 92 30.27 1.20 -30.06
C ARG A 92 29.97 0.56 -31.41
N SER A 93 28.82 0.86 -32.05
CA SER A 93 28.51 0.38 -33.39
C SER A 93 29.11 1.23 -34.52
N GLU A 94 29.63 2.44 -34.22
CA GLU A 94 30.14 3.37 -35.24
C GLU A 94 31.67 3.42 -35.34
N THR A 95 32.39 2.68 -34.49
CA THR A 95 33.86 2.57 -34.55
C THR A 95 34.26 1.10 -34.45
N SER A 96 34.34 0.41 -35.58
CA SER A 96 34.92 -0.93 -35.63
C SER A 96 35.94 -1.05 -36.76
N ASP A 97 37.21 -1.00 -36.38
CA ASP A 97 38.29 -1.69 -37.09
C ASP A 97 38.00 -3.21 -37.12
N PRO A 98 38.29 -3.94 -38.21
CA PRO A 98 37.79 -5.29 -38.44
C PRO A 98 38.63 -6.42 -37.79
N SER A 99 39.41 -6.14 -36.75
CA SER A 99 40.40 -7.10 -36.21
C SER A 99 40.20 -7.54 -34.76
N LEU A 100 39.07 -7.22 -34.12
CA LEU A 100 38.74 -7.71 -32.78
C LEU A 100 37.42 -8.49 -32.78
N ASN A 101 37.51 -9.81 -32.66
CA ASN A 101 36.41 -10.74 -32.38
C ASN A 101 35.84 -10.53 -30.95
N SER A 102 35.50 -9.30 -30.58
CA SER A 102 34.61 -9.05 -29.46
C SER A 102 33.19 -9.08 -30.00
N THR A 103 32.44 -10.15 -29.71
CA THR A 103 31.03 -10.29 -30.06
C THR A 103 30.29 -9.01 -29.71
N MET A 104 29.83 -8.26 -30.72
CA MET A 104 29.05 -7.05 -30.52
C MET A 104 27.82 -7.39 -29.68
N VAL A 105 27.64 -6.65 -28.58
CA VAL A 105 26.52 -6.88 -27.66
C VAL A 105 25.32 -6.12 -28.20
N THR A 106 24.37 -6.83 -28.80
CA THR A 106 23.10 -6.26 -29.26
C THR A 106 22.02 -6.34 -28.19
N LEU A 107 20.92 -5.62 -28.39
CA LEU A 107 19.78 -5.70 -27.50
C LEU A 107 19.12 -7.09 -27.56
N GLU A 108 19.14 -7.79 -28.70
CA GLU A 108 18.59 -9.15 -28.79
C GLU A 108 19.42 -10.16 -28.01
N THR A 109 20.75 -10.03 -27.98
CA THR A 109 21.58 -10.95 -27.19
C THR A 109 21.34 -10.79 -25.69
N LEU A 110 21.08 -9.56 -25.21
CA LEU A 110 20.67 -9.34 -23.82
C LEU A 110 19.32 -9.97 -23.52
N HIS A 111 18.33 -9.88 -24.42
CA HIS A 111 17.04 -10.56 -24.24
C HIS A 111 17.16 -12.08 -24.20
N GLN A 112 17.97 -12.66 -25.09
CA GLN A 112 18.19 -14.11 -25.11
C GLN A 112 18.87 -14.59 -23.84
N LEU A 113 19.85 -13.85 -23.32
CA LEU A 113 20.48 -14.14 -22.03
C LEU A 113 19.50 -13.99 -20.88
N ALA A 114 18.66 -12.95 -20.91
CA ALA A 114 17.64 -12.75 -19.90
C ALA A 114 16.62 -13.91 -19.90
N ALA A 115 16.24 -14.42 -21.07
CA ALA A 115 15.39 -15.60 -21.21
C ALA A 115 16.07 -16.91 -20.78
N SER A 116 17.39 -17.04 -20.96
CA SER A 116 18.14 -18.25 -20.57
C SER A 116 18.49 -18.32 -19.09
N TYR A 117 18.37 -17.22 -18.35
CA TYR A 117 18.75 -17.12 -16.94
C TYR A 117 18.13 -18.21 -16.07
N PHE A 118 16.86 -18.53 -16.27
CA PHE A 118 16.15 -19.53 -15.47
C PHE A 118 16.42 -20.98 -15.88
N ILE A 119 17.09 -21.20 -17.03
CA ILE A 119 17.44 -22.51 -17.58
C ILE A 119 18.90 -22.85 -17.23
N ASP A 120 19.82 -21.90 -17.42
CA ASP A 120 21.25 -22.07 -17.13
C ASP A 120 21.82 -20.82 -16.46
N ARG A 121 21.59 -20.75 -15.15
CA ARG A 121 21.85 -19.57 -14.31
C ARG A 121 23.33 -19.19 -14.28
N ASP A 122 24.19 -20.14 -13.97
CA ASP A 122 25.61 -19.88 -13.72
C ASP A 122 26.32 -19.41 -14.99
N SER A 123 26.02 -20.01 -16.14
CA SER A 123 26.61 -19.60 -17.41
C SER A 123 26.07 -18.24 -17.85
N THR A 124 24.77 -17.99 -17.67
CA THR A 124 24.12 -16.73 -18.03
C THR A 124 24.66 -15.58 -17.19
N LEU A 125 24.78 -15.74 -15.87
CA LEU A 125 25.32 -14.70 -14.99
C LEU A 125 26.79 -14.41 -15.27
N ARG A 126 27.63 -15.44 -15.48
CA ARG A 126 29.02 -15.21 -15.88
C ARG A 126 29.09 -14.38 -17.16
N ARG A 127 28.26 -14.70 -18.15
CA ARG A 127 28.21 -13.98 -19.43
C ARG A 127 27.69 -12.55 -19.28
N LEU A 128 26.67 -12.33 -18.45
CA LEU A 128 26.16 -11.00 -18.12
C LEU A 128 27.19 -10.15 -17.35
N HIS A 129 27.93 -10.73 -16.40
CA HIS A 129 29.02 -10.04 -15.71
C HIS A 129 30.19 -9.71 -16.64
N HIS A 130 30.56 -10.63 -17.54
CA HIS A 130 31.56 -10.33 -18.58
C HIS A 130 31.13 -9.15 -19.45
N ILE A 131 29.86 -9.06 -19.85
CA ILE A 131 29.33 -7.93 -20.62
C ILE A 131 29.31 -6.64 -19.78
N GLN A 132 28.94 -6.71 -18.51
CA GLN A 132 28.96 -5.57 -17.58
C GLN A 132 30.37 -4.98 -17.45
N ILE A 133 31.39 -5.83 -17.29
CA ILE A 133 32.79 -5.42 -17.20
C ILE A 133 33.30 -4.88 -18.54
N ALA A 134 33.01 -5.57 -19.65
CA ALA A 134 33.54 -5.24 -20.97
C ALA A 134 32.89 -4.01 -21.64
N SER A 135 31.65 -3.69 -21.26
CA SER A 135 30.86 -2.63 -21.90
C SER A 135 30.54 -1.46 -20.98
N THR A 136 30.43 -1.66 -19.65
CA THR A 136 29.88 -0.69 -18.68
C THR A 136 28.51 -0.10 -19.04
N ALA A 137 27.90 -0.56 -20.14
CA ALA A 137 26.61 -0.13 -20.65
C ALA A 137 25.46 -0.86 -19.98
N ILE A 138 25.76 -1.94 -19.25
CA ILE A 138 24.78 -2.68 -18.47
C ILE A 138 25.18 -2.71 -16.99
N LYS A 139 24.19 -2.71 -16.11
CA LYS A 139 24.35 -3.03 -14.70
C LYS A 139 23.41 -4.18 -14.37
N VAL A 140 23.95 -5.25 -13.83
CA VAL A 140 23.20 -6.47 -13.53
C VAL A 140 23.09 -6.61 -12.02
N THR A 141 21.88 -6.85 -11.53
CA THR A 141 21.61 -7.12 -10.12
C THR A 141 20.73 -8.36 -10.02
N GLU A 142 21.28 -9.42 -9.42
CA GLU A 142 20.55 -10.63 -9.03
C GLU A 142 20.09 -10.46 -7.58
N THR A 143 18.81 -10.74 -7.33
CA THR A 143 18.21 -10.75 -6.00
C THR A 143 17.60 -12.11 -5.76
N ARG A 144 18.09 -12.80 -4.72
CA ARG A 144 17.54 -14.08 -4.29
C ARG A 144 17.15 -14.02 -2.81
N THR A 145 15.87 -14.28 -2.56
CA THR A 145 15.31 -14.53 -1.24
C THR A 145 14.83 -15.98 -1.22
N GLY A 146 15.11 -16.74 -0.15
CA GLY A 146 14.70 -18.14 -0.12
C GLY A 146 15.07 -18.82 1.18
N PRO A 147 14.35 -19.89 1.59
CA PRO A 147 14.73 -20.61 2.80
C PRO A 147 16.08 -21.21 2.47
N LEU A 148 17.07 -20.98 3.34
CA LEU A 148 18.43 -21.49 3.16
C LEU A 148 18.33 -23.00 2.98
N GLY A 149 18.31 -23.44 1.72
CA GLY A 149 18.51 -24.84 1.39
C GLY A 149 19.92 -25.18 1.80
N CYS A 150 20.12 -26.41 2.27
CA CYS A 150 21.43 -26.98 2.55
C CYS A 150 22.24 -27.18 1.25
N SER A 151 22.52 -26.10 0.53
CA SER A 151 23.39 -26.03 -0.63
C SER A 151 24.53 -25.09 -0.28
N ASN A 152 25.71 -25.67 -0.10
CA ASN A 152 27.02 -25.13 0.28
C ASN A 152 27.11 -23.64 0.63
N TYR A 153 27.62 -23.42 1.85
CA TYR A 153 27.98 -22.17 2.51
C TYR A 153 28.96 -21.23 1.75
N ASP A 154 29.27 -21.50 0.48
CA ASP A 154 30.30 -20.77 -0.26
C ASP A 154 29.76 -19.53 -0.99
N ASN A 155 28.44 -19.31 -1.04
CA ASN A 155 27.79 -18.18 -1.72
C ASN A 155 26.77 -17.44 -0.83
N LEU A 156 27.12 -17.13 0.42
CA LEU A 156 26.22 -16.38 1.32
C LEU A 156 25.98 -14.94 0.89
N ASP A 157 26.85 -14.34 0.07
CA ASP A 157 26.72 -12.95 -0.37
C ASP A 157 25.53 -12.71 -1.34
N SER A 158 24.91 -13.77 -1.87
CA SER A 158 23.82 -13.67 -2.86
C SER A 158 22.46 -14.20 -2.39
N VAL A 159 22.38 -14.84 -1.22
CA VAL A 159 21.13 -15.43 -0.72
C VAL A 159 20.70 -14.73 0.56
N SER A 160 19.73 -13.82 0.42
CA SER A 160 19.07 -13.22 1.57
C SER A 160 18.10 -14.23 2.20
N SER A 161 18.13 -14.36 3.52
CA SER A 161 17.20 -15.21 4.28
C SER A 161 15.74 -14.80 3.99
N VAL A 162 14.82 -15.76 3.86
CA VAL A 162 13.37 -15.43 3.77
C VAL A 162 13.00 -14.61 4.99
N LEU A 163 12.64 -13.36 4.75
CA LEU A 163 11.98 -12.57 5.76
C LEU A 163 10.56 -13.09 5.85
N VAL A 164 10.17 -13.58 7.03
CA VAL A 164 8.79 -14.04 7.30
C VAL A 164 7.77 -12.94 6.93
N GLN A 165 8.18 -11.67 6.95
CA GLN A 165 7.39 -10.49 6.62
C GLN A 165 7.25 -10.16 5.12
N SER A 166 7.81 -10.95 4.20
CA SER A 166 7.62 -10.69 2.77
C SER A 166 6.13 -10.72 2.39
N PRO A 167 5.64 -9.79 1.55
CA PRO A 167 4.21 -9.66 1.20
C PRO A 167 3.63 -10.91 0.51
N GLU A 168 4.49 -11.80 0.02
CA GLU A 168 4.16 -13.04 -0.66
C GLU A 168 3.91 -14.21 0.31
N ASN A 169 4.33 -14.07 1.58
CA ASN A 169 4.20 -15.12 2.58
C ASN A 169 2.78 -15.15 3.16
N LYS A 170 2.17 -16.34 3.15
CA LYS A 170 0.91 -16.58 3.85
C LYS A 170 1.22 -17.03 5.27
N ILE A 171 1.03 -16.13 6.23
CA ILE A 171 1.34 -16.35 7.64
C ILE A 171 0.05 -16.64 8.41
N GLN A 172 0.02 -17.74 9.14
CA GLN A 172 -1.03 -18.05 10.09
C GLN A 172 -0.53 -17.73 11.49
N LEU A 173 -1.15 -16.73 12.11
CA LEU A 173 -0.80 -16.23 13.43
C LEU A 173 -1.83 -16.66 14.47
N GLN A 174 -1.37 -16.85 15.69
CA GLN A 174 -2.22 -17.05 16.87
C GLN A 174 -1.86 -16.05 17.95
N GLY A 175 -2.87 -15.53 18.63
CA GLY A 175 -2.67 -14.56 19.70
C GLY A 175 -1.86 -15.16 20.86
N LEU A 176 -0.86 -14.41 21.32
CA LEU A 176 0.04 -14.82 22.40
C LEU A 176 -0.70 -15.05 23.72
N GLN A 177 -1.88 -14.42 23.90
CA GLN A 177 -2.72 -14.63 25.08
C GLN A 177 -3.03 -16.12 25.35
N LEU A 178 -3.11 -16.97 24.32
CA LEU A 178 -3.43 -18.38 24.50
C LEU A 178 -2.33 -19.21 25.21
N ILE A 179 -1.11 -18.70 25.24
CA ILE A 179 0.02 -19.35 25.93
C ILE A 179 0.32 -18.70 27.28
N LEU A 180 -0.32 -17.57 27.57
CA LEU A 180 -0.16 -16.87 28.84
C LEU A 180 -1.05 -17.49 29.93
N PRO A 181 -0.63 -17.40 31.20
CA PRO A 181 -1.48 -17.75 32.33
C PRO A 181 -2.82 -17.00 32.29
N GLU A 182 -3.90 -17.67 32.70
CA GLU A 182 -5.28 -17.16 32.63
C GLU A 182 -5.44 -15.75 33.21
N TYR A 183 -4.82 -15.48 34.36
CA TYR A 183 -4.85 -14.18 35.03
C TYR A 183 -4.22 -13.03 34.24
N LEU A 184 -3.39 -13.31 33.22
CA LEU A 184 -2.79 -12.31 32.34
C LEU A 184 -3.52 -12.13 31.01
N GLN A 185 -4.37 -13.08 30.60
CA GLN A 185 -4.89 -13.10 29.23
C GLN A 185 -5.71 -11.85 28.91
N GLU A 186 -6.67 -11.50 29.76
CA GLU A 186 -7.53 -10.33 29.58
C GLU A 186 -6.73 -9.02 29.57
N ARG A 187 -5.84 -8.85 30.56
CA ARG A 187 -4.97 -7.65 30.65
C ARG A 187 -4.00 -7.55 29.47
N PHE A 188 -3.51 -8.68 28.97
CA PHE A 188 -2.65 -8.72 27.80
C PHE A 188 -3.40 -8.28 26.55
N VAL A 189 -4.64 -8.74 26.36
CA VAL A 189 -5.48 -8.31 25.24
C VAL A 189 -5.75 -6.80 25.32
N GLN A 190 -6.09 -6.29 26.50
CA GLN A 190 -6.30 -4.85 26.69
C GLN A 190 -5.02 -4.03 26.41
N ALA A 191 -3.86 -4.47 26.90
CA ALA A 191 -2.57 -3.83 26.63
C ALA A 191 -2.21 -3.88 25.14
N ALA A 192 -2.47 -5.01 24.46
CA ALA A 192 -2.23 -5.19 23.04
C ALA A 192 -3.12 -4.29 22.18
N LEU A 193 -4.42 -4.18 22.51
CA LEU A 193 -5.32 -3.27 21.82
C LEU A 193 -4.93 -1.81 22.05
N SER A 194 -4.51 -1.44 23.26
CA SER A 194 -3.99 -0.09 23.55
C SER A 194 -2.70 0.20 22.76
N TYR A 195 -1.81 -0.79 22.63
CA TYR A 195 -0.58 -0.66 21.85
C TYR A 195 -0.86 -0.49 20.34
N ILE A 196 -1.76 -1.30 19.77
CA ILE A 196 -2.02 -1.33 18.32
C ILE A 196 -3.00 -0.24 17.89
N ALA A 197 -4.15 -0.11 18.57
CA ALA A 197 -5.22 0.79 18.16
C ALA A 197 -4.96 2.24 18.58
N CYS A 198 -4.25 2.44 19.71
CA CYS A 198 -3.99 3.76 20.28
C CYS A 198 -2.52 4.18 20.15
N ASN A 199 -1.70 3.45 19.38
CA ASN A 199 -0.26 3.70 19.21
C ASN A 199 0.53 3.87 20.53
N SER A 200 0.08 3.28 21.64
CA SER A 200 0.62 3.51 22.99
C SER A 200 0.47 4.94 23.54
N GLU A 201 -0.33 5.79 22.91
CA GLU A 201 -0.61 7.17 23.32
C GLU A 201 -1.84 7.29 24.23
N GLY A 202 -2.57 6.19 24.42
CA GLY A 202 -3.77 6.11 25.24
C GLY A 202 -4.14 4.68 25.63
N GLU A 203 -5.20 4.56 26.42
CA GLU A 203 -5.75 3.28 26.89
C GLU A 203 -7.01 2.91 26.09
N PHE A 204 -7.09 1.68 25.60
CA PHE A 204 -8.25 1.21 24.86
C PHE A 204 -9.39 0.84 25.82
N ILE A 205 -10.56 1.45 25.62
CA ILE A 205 -11.76 1.29 26.45
C ILE A 205 -12.96 1.00 25.56
N CYS A 206 -13.72 -0.03 25.92
CA CYS A 206 -15.02 -0.33 25.32
C CYS A 206 -16.12 -0.12 26.36
N LYS A 207 -17.14 0.67 26.02
CA LYS A 207 -18.38 0.83 26.80
C LYS A 207 -19.57 0.85 25.85
N ASP A 208 -20.63 0.13 26.19
CA ASP A 208 -21.91 0.15 25.46
C ASP A 208 -21.76 -0.12 23.94
N ASN A 209 -20.98 -1.13 23.58
CA ASN A 209 -20.61 -1.50 22.19
C ASN A 209 -19.84 -0.43 21.40
N ASP A 210 -19.38 0.65 22.05
CA ASP A 210 -18.51 1.65 21.43
C ASP A 210 -17.11 1.56 22.06
N CYS A 211 -16.07 1.46 21.24
CA CYS A 211 -14.68 1.31 21.69
C CYS A 211 -13.83 2.49 21.22
N TRP A 212 -12.93 2.97 22.08
CA TRP A 212 -12.06 4.10 21.78
C TRP A 212 -10.80 4.15 22.64
N CYS A 213 -9.86 5.01 22.24
CA CYS A 213 -8.68 5.28 23.03
C CYS A 213 -8.95 6.45 24.00
N GLN A 214 -8.82 6.22 25.29
CA GLN A 214 -8.68 7.31 26.24
C GLN A 214 -7.26 7.88 26.11
N CYS A 215 -7.16 9.00 25.41
CA CYS A 215 -5.90 9.66 25.13
C CYS A 215 -5.22 10.20 26.39
N GLY A 216 -3.90 10.05 26.47
CA GLY A 216 -3.10 10.67 27.53
C GLY A 216 -3.06 12.19 27.39
N SER A 217 -2.76 12.89 28.48
CA SER A 217 -2.67 14.37 28.50
C SER A 217 -1.60 14.93 27.55
N LYS A 218 -0.57 14.15 27.23
CA LYS A 218 0.48 14.52 26.27
C LYS A 218 0.05 14.38 24.80
N PHE A 219 -0.96 13.56 24.53
CA PHE A 219 -1.41 13.20 23.18
C PHE A 219 -2.93 13.30 23.07
N PRO A 220 -3.54 14.49 23.27
CA PRO A 220 -4.99 14.65 23.31
C PRO A 220 -5.69 14.24 22.01
N GLU A 221 -4.96 14.18 20.89
CA GLU A 221 -5.46 13.84 19.56
C GLU A 221 -5.20 12.38 19.15
N CYS A 222 -4.87 11.48 20.09
CA CYS A 222 -4.53 10.07 19.76
C CYS A 222 -5.63 9.30 18.99
N ASN A 223 -6.90 9.72 19.10
CA ASN A 223 -8.02 9.14 18.36
C ASN A 223 -8.19 9.73 16.95
N CYS A 224 -7.44 10.76 16.59
CA CYS A 224 -7.63 11.51 15.34
C CYS A 224 -6.74 10.99 14.22
N PRO A 225 -7.32 10.36 13.19
CA PRO A 225 -6.57 10.00 12.00
C PRO A 225 -6.41 11.23 11.10
N TYR A 226 -5.48 12.13 11.46
CA TYR A 226 -5.28 13.41 10.77
C TYR A 226 -5.05 13.23 9.27
N MET A 227 -4.23 12.26 8.87
CA MET A 227 -3.94 11.98 7.46
C MET A 227 -5.18 11.54 6.68
N ASP A 228 -6.04 10.71 7.29
CA ASP A 228 -7.28 10.28 6.63
C ASP A 228 -8.30 11.42 6.55
N ILE A 229 -8.39 12.26 7.60
CA ILE A 229 -9.24 13.46 7.60
C ILE A 229 -8.79 14.41 6.49
N GLN A 230 -7.49 14.73 6.42
CA GLN A 230 -6.92 15.59 5.39
C GLN A 230 -7.19 15.02 3.99
N ALA A 231 -7.01 13.72 3.77
CA ALA A 231 -7.30 13.09 2.49
C ALA A 231 -8.79 13.21 2.09
N MET A 232 -9.71 13.14 3.06
CA MET A 232 -11.14 13.36 2.81
C MET A 232 -11.45 14.83 2.51
N GLU A 233 -10.83 15.78 3.21
CA GLU A 233 -10.95 17.23 2.95
C GLU A 233 -10.43 17.59 1.55
N GLU A 234 -9.25 17.10 1.16
CA GLU A 234 -8.70 17.25 -0.18
C GLU A 234 -9.62 16.63 -1.26
N SER A 235 -10.26 15.50 -0.94
CA SER A 235 -11.25 14.90 -1.84
C SER A 235 -12.47 15.80 -2.07
N LEU A 236 -12.94 16.48 -1.02
CA LEU A 236 -14.04 17.44 -1.11
C LEU A 236 -13.63 18.69 -1.90
N LEU A 237 -12.41 19.20 -1.69
CA LEU A 237 -11.86 20.30 -2.49
C LEU A 237 -11.82 19.94 -3.97
N ARG A 238 -11.33 18.75 -4.31
CA ARG A 238 -11.32 18.26 -5.70
C ARG A 238 -12.73 18.12 -6.29
N ILE A 239 -13.72 17.74 -5.49
CA ILE A 239 -15.13 17.72 -5.94
C ILE A 239 -15.62 19.15 -6.22
N SER A 240 -15.28 20.11 -5.37
CA SER A 240 -15.60 21.52 -5.62
C SER A 240 -14.93 22.06 -6.88
N GLU A 241 -13.68 21.72 -7.13
CA GLU A 241 -12.97 22.11 -8.36
C GLU A 241 -13.62 21.49 -9.60
N THR A 242 -13.87 20.18 -9.59
CA THR A 242 -14.54 19.50 -10.72
C THR A 242 -15.95 20.00 -10.97
N TRP A 243 -16.70 20.37 -9.92
CA TRP A 243 -17.98 21.04 -10.05
C TRP A 243 -17.87 22.37 -10.78
N ASN A 244 -16.89 23.20 -10.43
CA ASN A 244 -16.63 24.45 -11.12
C ASN A 244 -16.18 24.23 -12.57
N THR A 245 -15.37 23.21 -12.83
CA THR A 245 -14.96 22.85 -14.19
C THR A 245 -16.16 22.47 -15.05
N TYR A 246 -17.07 21.61 -14.56
CA TYR A 246 -18.29 21.25 -15.31
C TYR A 246 -19.20 22.45 -15.59
N ASN A 247 -19.33 23.37 -14.64
CA ASN A 247 -20.07 24.62 -14.88
C ASN A 247 -19.41 25.48 -15.95
N ASN A 248 -18.09 25.67 -15.88
CA ASN A 248 -17.36 26.45 -16.87
C ASN A 248 -17.44 25.78 -18.26
N GLU A 249 -17.28 24.47 -18.36
CA GLU A 249 -17.44 23.71 -19.62
C GLU A 249 -18.86 23.75 -20.19
N PHE A 250 -19.87 23.93 -19.33
CA PHE A 250 -21.24 24.17 -19.77
C PHE A 250 -21.42 25.60 -20.29
N GLU A 251 -20.97 26.61 -19.56
CA GLU A 251 -21.01 28.01 -19.98
C GLU A 251 -20.20 28.24 -21.28
N ASP A 252 -19.11 27.51 -21.45
CA ASP A 252 -18.27 27.59 -22.64
C ASP A 252 -18.78 26.80 -23.85
N SER A 253 -19.78 25.95 -23.65
CA SER A 253 -20.35 25.13 -24.72
C SER A 253 -21.01 25.97 -25.82
N ASP A 254 -20.91 25.49 -27.06
CA ASP A 254 -21.53 26.17 -28.20
C ASP A 254 -23.05 26.20 -28.06
N GLU A 255 -23.66 25.18 -27.45
CA GLU A 255 -25.09 25.11 -27.16
C GLU A 255 -25.52 26.25 -26.22
N PHE A 256 -24.79 26.48 -25.12
CA PHE A 256 -25.09 27.58 -24.19
C PHE A 256 -24.87 28.95 -24.86
N LYS A 257 -23.75 29.12 -25.57
CA LYS A 257 -23.46 30.38 -26.29
C LYS A 257 -24.48 30.66 -27.39
N PHE A 258 -24.95 29.65 -28.09
CA PHE A 258 -25.98 29.76 -29.12
C PHE A 258 -27.34 30.10 -28.51
N PHE A 259 -27.71 29.45 -27.40
CA PHE A 259 -28.91 29.79 -26.64
C PHE A 259 -28.88 31.27 -26.20
N MET A 260 -27.77 31.74 -25.61
CA MET A 260 -27.65 33.14 -25.22
C MET A 260 -27.67 34.12 -26.39
N LYS A 261 -27.12 33.77 -27.56
CA LYS A 261 -27.22 34.61 -28.77
C LYS A 261 -28.65 34.71 -29.33
N ARG A 262 -29.48 33.68 -29.13
CA ARG A 262 -30.90 33.68 -29.55
C ARG A 262 -31.82 34.46 -28.62
N MET A 263 -31.34 34.82 -27.43
CA MET A 263 -32.14 35.56 -26.46
C MET A 263 -32.42 36.99 -26.96
N PRO A 264 -33.68 37.44 -26.93
CA PRO A 264 -34.03 38.82 -27.26
C PRO A 264 -33.30 39.81 -26.33
N MET A 265 -32.45 40.67 -26.90
CA MET A 265 -31.76 41.74 -26.14
C MET A 265 -32.54 43.04 -26.07
N ASN A 266 -33.67 43.12 -26.79
CA ASN A 266 -34.40 44.36 -27.03
C ASN A 266 -35.43 44.69 -25.94
N TYR A 267 -35.70 43.74 -25.03
CA TYR A 267 -36.66 43.90 -23.94
C TYR A 267 -36.34 42.91 -22.81
N PHE A 268 -36.82 43.21 -21.59
CA PHE A 268 -36.65 42.31 -20.44
C PHE A 268 -37.55 41.08 -20.57
N LEU A 269 -36.97 39.91 -20.32
CA LEU A 269 -37.68 38.63 -20.39
C LEU A 269 -38.12 38.18 -19.00
N ASN A 270 -39.37 37.74 -18.92
CA ASN A 270 -39.93 37.11 -17.73
C ASN A 270 -39.40 35.67 -17.63
N THR A 271 -39.29 35.11 -16.41
CA THR A 271 -38.77 33.75 -16.19
C THR A 271 -39.53 32.69 -17.01
N SER A 272 -40.83 32.86 -17.21
CA SER A 272 -41.66 31.98 -18.05
C SER A 272 -41.31 32.03 -19.54
N ALA A 273 -40.96 33.21 -20.06
CA ALA A 273 -40.55 33.37 -21.46
C ALA A 273 -39.17 32.73 -21.72
N ILE A 274 -38.26 32.84 -20.75
CA ILE A 274 -36.95 32.15 -20.78
C ILE A 274 -37.17 30.64 -20.77
N MET A 275 -38.05 30.14 -19.89
CA MET A 275 -38.35 28.71 -19.80
C MET A 275 -38.97 28.16 -21.09
N HIS A 276 -39.83 28.94 -21.75
CA HIS A 276 -40.39 28.55 -23.04
C HIS A 276 -39.30 28.44 -24.12
N LEU A 277 -38.43 29.45 -24.25
CA LEU A 277 -37.29 29.42 -25.18
C LEU A 277 -36.34 28.26 -24.89
N TRP A 278 -36.10 27.95 -23.62
CA TRP A 278 -35.34 26.79 -23.18
C TRP A 278 -35.99 25.50 -23.67
N THR A 279 -37.31 25.33 -23.46
CA THR A 279 -38.01 24.10 -23.86
C THR A 279 -38.08 23.87 -25.36
N MET A 280 -37.86 24.91 -26.17
CA MET A 280 -37.81 24.78 -27.62
C MET A 280 -36.44 24.34 -28.16
N ASP A 281 -35.38 24.38 -27.34
CA ASP A 281 -34.02 24.03 -27.76
C ASP A 281 -33.61 22.65 -27.19
N SER A 282 -33.82 21.60 -27.99
CA SER A 282 -33.53 20.21 -27.60
C SER A 282 -32.04 19.96 -27.35
N ASN A 283 -31.16 20.63 -28.09
CA ASN A 283 -29.70 20.46 -27.94
C ASN A 283 -29.23 21.07 -26.62
N PHE A 284 -29.75 22.26 -26.29
CA PHE A 284 -29.48 22.90 -25.01
C PHE A 284 -30.02 22.09 -23.82
N GLN A 285 -31.24 21.57 -23.93
CA GLN A 285 -31.82 20.68 -22.92
C GLN A 285 -30.96 19.45 -22.68
N HIS A 286 -30.52 18.76 -23.74
CA HIS A 286 -29.69 17.57 -23.59
C HIS A 286 -28.34 17.88 -22.92
N ARG A 287 -27.72 19.00 -23.28
CA ARG A 287 -26.47 19.45 -22.66
C ARG A 287 -26.65 19.78 -21.17
N TYR A 288 -27.77 20.39 -20.81
CA TYR A 288 -28.10 20.67 -19.40
C TYR A 288 -28.41 19.40 -18.60
N GLU A 289 -29.14 18.44 -19.17
CA GLU A 289 -29.38 17.14 -18.52
C GLU A 289 -28.06 16.39 -18.26
N GLN A 290 -27.10 16.49 -19.18
CA GLN A 290 -25.76 15.93 -18.98
C GLN A 290 -25.02 16.61 -17.82
N LEU A 291 -25.11 17.93 -17.69
CA LEU A 291 -24.55 18.67 -16.56
C LEU A 291 -25.24 18.25 -15.26
N GLU A 292 -26.57 18.22 -15.24
CA GLU A 292 -27.37 17.91 -14.05
C GLU A 292 -27.10 16.49 -13.55
N THR A 293 -27.01 15.51 -14.44
CA THR A 293 -26.67 14.12 -14.09
C THR A 293 -25.25 14.02 -13.51
N SER A 294 -24.28 14.71 -14.11
CA SER A 294 -22.90 14.75 -13.63
C SER A 294 -22.79 15.42 -12.25
N MET A 295 -23.50 16.53 -12.05
CA MET A 295 -23.61 17.23 -10.76
C MET A 295 -24.26 16.35 -9.69
N LYS A 296 -25.37 15.68 -10.00
CA LYS A 296 -26.04 14.75 -9.05
C LYS A 296 -25.09 13.65 -8.59
N GLN A 297 -24.28 13.09 -9.48
CA GLN A 297 -23.27 12.09 -9.12
C GLN A 297 -22.18 12.66 -8.20
N LEU A 298 -21.65 13.85 -8.51
CA LEU A 298 -20.67 14.53 -7.68
C LEU A 298 -21.22 14.86 -6.28
N PHE A 299 -22.48 15.31 -6.21
CA PHE A 299 -23.15 15.61 -4.96
C PHE A 299 -23.30 14.36 -4.07
N LEU A 300 -23.77 13.25 -4.63
CA LEU A 300 -23.88 11.98 -3.90
C LEU A 300 -22.51 11.49 -3.40
N LYS A 301 -21.46 11.66 -4.20
CA LYS A 301 -20.09 11.33 -3.81
C LYS A 301 -19.61 12.21 -2.66
N ALA A 302 -19.82 13.53 -2.74
CA ALA A 302 -19.49 14.47 -1.69
C ALA A 302 -20.22 14.11 -0.40
N GLN A 303 -21.52 13.84 -0.47
CA GLN A 303 -22.32 13.44 0.69
C GLN A 303 -21.75 12.20 1.39
N ARG A 304 -21.33 11.17 0.66
CA ARG A 304 -20.67 9.98 1.25
C ARG A 304 -19.35 10.32 1.96
N ILE A 305 -18.53 11.17 1.34
CA ILE A 305 -17.26 11.61 1.92
C ILE A 305 -17.50 12.39 3.20
N VAL A 306 -18.50 13.29 3.23
CA VAL A 306 -18.88 14.04 4.42
C VAL A 306 -19.32 13.13 5.57
N HIS A 307 -20.15 12.11 5.31
CA HIS A 307 -20.52 11.14 6.34
C HIS A 307 -19.31 10.38 6.89
N LYS A 308 -18.37 9.99 6.02
CA LYS A 308 -17.14 9.33 6.44
C LYS A 308 -16.25 10.26 7.28
N LEU A 309 -16.13 11.52 6.88
CA LEU A 309 -15.39 12.56 7.60
C LEU A 309 -15.97 12.78 9.00
N PHE A 310 -17.29 12.85 9.16
CA PHE A 310 -17.95 12.93 10.46
C PHE A 310 -17.69 11.68 11.31
N SER A 311 -17.71 10.49 10.70
CA SER A 311 -17.38 9.25 11.42
C SER A 311 -15.94 9.24 11.92
N LEU A 312 -14.98 9.69 11.10
CA LEU A 312 -13.56 9.75 11.46
C LEU A 312 -13.27 10.81 12.52
N SER A 313 -14.00 11.92 12.49
CA SER A 313 -13.83 13.05 13.41
C SER A 313 -14.71 12.98 14.67
N LYS A 314 -15.55 11.94 14.83
CA LYS A 314 -16.49 11.78 15.96
C LYS A 314 -15.84 12.02 17.34
N ARG A 315 -14.57 11.64 17.48
CA ARG A 315 -13.80 11.70 18.74
C ARG A 315 -12.63 12.66 18.67
N CYS A 316 -12.59 13.51 17.64
CA CYS A 316 -11.60 14.55 17.48
C CYS A 316 -11.96 15.83 18.22
N HIS A 317 -10.93 16.51 18.73
CA HIS A 317 -11.13 17.79 19.40
C HIS A 317 -11.56 18.88 18.41
N LYS A 318 -11.04 18.83 17.18
CA LYS A 318 -11.41 19.73 16.08
C LYS A 318 -12.50 19.08 15.22
N GLN A 319 -13.65 19.73 15.10
CA GLN A 319 -14.70 19.32 14.17
C GLN A 319 -14.39 19.82 12.76
N PRO A 320 -14.67 19.02 11.72
CA PRO A 320 -14.42 19.42 10.34
C PRO A 320 -15.42 20.50 9.90
N LEU A 321 -14.90 21.54 9.24
CA LEU A 321 -15.72 22.56 8.58
C LEU A 321 -15.95 22.14 7.13
N VAL A 322 -17.18 21.75 6.80
CA VAL A 322 -17.55 21.30 5.46
C VAL A 322 -18.44 22.35 4.79
N SER A 323 -18.01 22.85 3.63
CA SER A 323 -18.84 23.64 2.72
C SER A 323 -19.12 22.81 1.47
N LEU A 324 -20.39 22.55 1.18
CA LEU A 324 -20.80 21.85 -0.04
C LEU A 324 -21.10 22.86 -1.16
N PRO A 325 -20.78 22.54 -2.42
CA PRO A 325 -21.17 23.36 -3.55
C PRO A 325 -22.69 23.48 -3.61
N ARG A 326 -23.20 24.71 -3.76
CA ARG A 326 -24.62 24.95 -4.06
C ARG A 326 -24.81 24.96 -5.57
N GLN A 327 -25.94 24.41 -6.01
CA GLN A 327 -26.42 24.57 -7.37
C GLN A 327 -26.59 26.08 -7.65
N ARG A 328 -26.00 26.55 -8.75
CA ARG A 328 -26.08 27.96 -9.20
C ARG A 328 -27.16 28.12 -10.24
#